data_AF-A0A536ZHX4-F1
#
_entry.id   AF-A0A536ZHX4-F1
#
_cell.length_a   1.000
_cell.length_b   1.000
_cell.length_c   1.000
_cell.angle_alpha   90.00
_cell.angle_beta   90.00
_cell.angle_gamma   90.00
#
_symmetry.space_group_name_H-M   'P 1'
#
loop_
_entity.id
_entity.type
_entity.pdbx_description
1 polymer ?
#
loop_
_entity_poly.entity_id
_entity_poly.type
_entity_poly.pdbx_seq_one_letter_code
_entity_poly.pdbx_strand_id
1 'polypeptide(L)'
;MNPVASRNIKFVSHCDLGGRGDGVQIMVHRGYAYVGHGFSNGITTVDVRDPQHPKVVDFIACPPGTRAFHLQTHEDLLLAVNAPSVWTMQEFQHDQQAYFGGSPADKLKDPASRFTS
;
A
#
# COMPACT_ATOMS: atom_id res chain seq x y z
N MET A 1 -20.84 2.77 -10.05
CA MET A 1 -19.92 2.21 -11.07
C MET A 1 -20.13 0.71 -11.05
N ASN A 2 -20.69 0.10 -12.09
CA ASN A 2 -20.84 -1.36 -12.13
C ASN A 2 -19.50 -1.94 -12.62
N PRO A 3 -18.78 -2.73 -11.80
CA PRO A 3 -17.53 -3.33 -12.23
C PRO A 3 -17.80 -4.22 -13.45
N VAL A 4 -17.15 -3.92 -14.58
CA VAL A 4 -17.20 -4.76 -15.77
C VAL A 4 -16.27 -5.94 -15.51
N ALA A 5 -16.83 -7.00 -14.92
CA ALA A 5 -16.07 -8.21 -14.66
C ALA A 5 -15.68 -8.87 -15.99
N SER A 6 -14.43 -9.34 -16.09
CA SER A 6 -14.00 -10.17 -17.21
C SER A 6 -14.73 -11.52 -17.19
N ARG A 7 -14.65 -12.29 -18.30
CA ARG A 7 -15.26 -13.62 -18.38
C ARG A 7 -14.83 -14.49 -17.19
N ASN A 8 -15.80 -15.13 -16.54
CA ASN A 8 -15.62 -15.95 -15.33
C ASN A 8 -15.16 -15.21 -14.06
N ILE A 9 -15.28 -13.88 -14.02
CA ILE A 9 -15.08 -13.08 -12.80
C ILE A 9 -16.46 -12.53 -12.37
N LYS A 10 -16.69 -12.49 -11.05
CA LYS A 10 -17.89 -11.88 -10.46
C LYS A 10 -17.46 -10.98 -9.30
N PHE A 11 -17.99 -9.76 -9.27
CA PHE A 11 -17.85 -8.88 -8.11
C PHE A 11 -18.57 -9.48 -6.90
N VAL A 12 -17.88 -9.55 -5.76
CA VAL A 12 -18.44 -10.07 -4.49
C VAL A 12 -18.75 -8.93 -3.53
N SER A 13 -17.75 -8.11 -3.20
CA SER A 13 -17.87 -7.01 -2.25
C SER A 13 -16.74 -6.00 -2.43
N HIS A 14 -16.80 -4.92 -1.64
CA HIS A 14 -15.81 -3.85 -1.59
C HIS A 14 -15.54 -3.46 -0.13
N CYS A 15 -14.29 -3.14 0.19
CA CYS A 15 -13.86 -2.55 1.45
C CYS A 15 -13.06 -1.29 1.13
N ASP A 16 -13.37 -0.16 1.77
CA ASP A 16 -12.66 1.11 1.58
C ASP A 16 -11.36 1.22 2.40
N LEU A 17 -10.97 0.14 3.08
CA LEU A 17 -9.79 0.04 3.94
C LEU A 17 -9.77 1.09 5.07
N GLY A 18 -10.95 1.50 5.54
CA GLY A 18 -11.10 2.53 6.56
C GLY A 18 -10.69 3.91 6.04
N GLY A 19 -11.01 4.18 4.76
CA GLY A 19 -10.69 5.43 4.07
C GLY A 19 -9.30 5.50 3.44
N ARG A 20 -8.50 4.43 3.48
CA ARG A 20 -7.13 4.40 2.94
C ARG A 20 -7.10 3.84 1.51
N GLY A 21 -7.34 4.72 0.54
CA GLY A 21 -7.42 4.38 -0.89
C GLY A 21 -6.09 4.10 -1.60
N ASP A 22 -5.00 3.91 -0.86
CA ASP A 22 -3.62 3.81 -1.37
C ASP A 22 -2.97 2.43 -1.17
N GLY A 23 -3.79 1.39 -1.08
CA GLY A 23 -3.32 0.00 -1.01
C GLY A 23 -2.54 -0.41 -2.25
N VAL A 24 -1.42 -1.12 -2.05
CA VAL A 24 -0.51 -1.53 -3.14
C VAL A 24 -0.46 -3.05 -3.28
N GLN A 25 -0.03 -3.75 -2.22
CA GLN A 25 0.03 -5.20 -2.19
C GLN A 25 -0.93 -5.75 -1.13
N ILE A 26 -1.49 -6.92 -1.41
CA ILE A 26 -2.37 -7.66 -0.51
C ILE A 26 -1.77 -9.06 -0.27
N MET A 27 -1.65 -9.46 0.99
CA MET A 27 -1.37 -10.84 1.38
C MET A 27 -2.55 -11.40 2.18
N VAL A 28 -3.06 -12.57 1.81
CA VAL A 28 -4.15 -13.22 2.54
C VAL A 28 -3.60 -14.40 3.32
N HIS A 29 -3.82 -14.41 4.63
CA HIS A 29 -3.37 -15.48 5.51
C HIS A 29 -4.33 -15.66 6.70
N ARG A 30 -4.70 -16.91 7.00
CA ARG A 30 -5.59 -17.29 8.13
C ARG A 30 -6.91 -16.50 8.21
N GLY A 31 -7.48 -16.14 7.06
CA GLY A 31 -8.75 -15.41 6.98
C GLY A 31 -8.62 -13.89 7.12
N TYR A 32 -7.39 -13.36 7.15
CA TYR A 32 -7.12 -11.94 7.15
C TYR A 32 -6.38 -11.53 5.88
N ALA A 33 -6.72 -10.37 5.35
CA ALA A 33 -5.97 -9.70 4.30
C ALA A 33 -5.13 -8.57 4.94
N TYR A 34 -3.83 -8.59 4.67
CA TYR A 34 -2.88 -7.56 5.07
C TYR A 34 -2.58 -6.71 3.84
N VAL A 35 -2.94 -5.43 3.91
CA VAL A 35 -2.81 -4.49 2.78
C VAL A 35 -1.73 -3.48 3.11
N GLY A 36 -0.65 -3.49 2.33
CA GLY A 36 0.42 -2.50 2.45
C GLY A 36 0.06 -1.20 1.76
N HIS A 37 0.41 -0.07 2.36
CA HIS A 37 0.04 1.27 1.89
C HIS A 37 1.23 2.07 1.38
N GLY A 38 1.05 2.72 0.22
CA GLY A 38 2.08 3.54 -0.41
C GLY A 38 2.28 4.92 0.21
N PHE A 39 1.26 5.46 0.87
CA PHE A 39 1.16 6.83 1.39
C PHE A 39 0.68 6.90 2.84
N SER A 40 -0.20 5.99 3.27
CA SER A 40 -0.75 5.95 4.62
C SER A 40 0.26 5.49 5.67
N ASN A 41 1.48 5.10 5.26
CA ASN A 41 2.59 4.71 6.15
C ASN A 41 2.26 3.55 7.11
N GLY A 42 1.59 2.51 6.62
CA GLY A 42 1.16 1.40 7.45
C GLY A 42 0.61 0.21 6.68
N ILE A 43 0.04 -0.73 7.44
CA ILE A 43 -0.59 -1.95 6.93
C ILE A 43 -2.01 -2.02 7.51
N THR A 44 -3.02 -2.10 6.64
CA THR A 44 -4.40 -2.35 7.08
C THR A 44 -4.64 -3.85 7.17
N THR A 45 -5.18 -4.30 8.30
CA THR A 45 -5.62 -5.68 8.48
C THR A 45 -7.13 -5.74 8.30
N VAL A 46 -7.59 -6.60 7.40
CA VAL A 46 -8.99 -6.81 7.07
C VAL A 46 -9.36 -8.25 7.36
N ASP A 47 -10.37 -8.49 8.19
CA ASP A 47 -11.03 -9.78 8.30
C ASP A 47 -11.84 -10.06 7.03
N VAL A 48 -11.47 -11.13 6.33
CA VAL A 48 -12.06 -11.56 5.06
C VAL A 48 -12.66 -12.96 5.14
N ARG A 49 -12.93 -13.47 6.36
CA ARG A 49 -13.58 -14.78 6.56
C ARG A 49 -14.99 -14.83 6.00
N ASP A 50 -15.70 -13.71 6.04
CA ASP A 50 -16.91 -13.48 5.24
C ASP A 50 -16.56 -12.56 4.05
N PRO A 51 -16.39 -13.10 2.83
CA PRO A 51 -16.01 -12.30 1.67
C PRO A 51 -17.13 -11.35 1.21
N GLN A 52 -18.38 -11.50 1.67
CA GLN A 52 -19.45 -10.54 1.37
C GLN A 52 -19.40 -9.32 2.29
N HIS A 53 -18.81 -9.47 3.48
CA HIS A 53 -18.72 -8.42 4.50
C HIS A 53 -17.30 -8.30 5.07
N PRO A 54 -16.30 -7.93 4.27
CA PRO A 54 -14.94 -7.69 4.76
C PRO A 54 -14.93 -6.55 5.78
N LYS A 55 -14.15 -6.70 6.86
CA LYS A 55 -14.10 -5.72 7.95
C LYS A 55 -12.67 -5.33 8.27
N VAL A 56 -12.38 -4.03 8.26
CA VAL A 56 -11.11 -3.54 8.83
C VAL A 56 -11.12 -3.82 10.32
N VAL A 57 -10.09 -4.50 10.81
CA VAL A 57 -9.96 -4.86 12.23
C VAL A 57 -8.77 -4.20 12.90
N ASP A 58 -7.76 -3.78 12.12
CA ASP A 58 -6.57 -3.14 12.66
C ASP A 58 -5.85 -2.28 11.61
N PHE A 59 -5.01 -1.37 12.08
CA PHE A 59 -4.05 -0.62 11.28
C PHE A 59 -2.71 -0.55 12.00
N ILE A 60 -1.70 -1.19 11.42
CA ILE A 60 -0.35 -1.25 11.97
C ILE A 60 0.48 -0.13 11.34
N ALA A 61 0.81 0.89 12.13
CA ALA A 61 1.68 1.97 11.67
C ALA A 61 3.11 1.47 11.45
N CYS A 62 3.77 1.97 10.41
CA CYS A 62 5.19 1.74 10.21
C CYS A 62 6.02 2.59 11.19
N PRO A 63 7.31 2.25 11.41
CA PRO A 63 8.23 3.13 12.10
C PRO A 63 8.23 4.57 11.54
N PRO A 64 8.53 5.59 12.37
CA PRO A 64 8.54 6.98 11.93
C PRO A 64 9.35 7.21 10.65
N GLY A 65 8.77 7.95 9.70
CA GLY A 65 9.42 8.27 8.42
C GLY A 65 9.48 7.12 7.41
N THR A 66 8.78 6.02 7.65
CA THR A 66 8.76 4.88 6.74
C THR A 66 7.35 4.53 6.24
N ARG A 67 7.29 3.68 5.22
CA ARG A 67 6.08 3.07 4.66
C ARG A 67 6.33 1.60 4.32
N ALA A 68 5.28 0.79 4.32
CA ALA A 68 5.34 -0.62 3.95
C ALA A 68 4.29 -0.93 2.88
N PHE A 69 4.75 -1.22 1.67
CA PHE A 69 3.90 -1.61 0.54
C PHE A 69 4.31 -2.97 -0.07
N HIS A 70 5.38 -3.59 0.46
CA HIS A 70 5.77 -4.95 0.11
C HIS A 70 5.71 -5.84 1.37
N LEU A 71 4.86 -6.86 1.31
CA LEU A 71 4.53 -7.79 2.39
C LEU A 71 4.76 -9.24 1.97
N GLN A 72 5.14 -10.09 2.92
CA GLN A 72 5.11 -11.55 2.82
C GLN A 72 4.53 -12.15 4.09
N THR A 73 3.81 -13.26 3.97
CA THR A 73 3.29 -14.02 5.11
C THR A 73 3.88 -15.42 5.13
N HIS A 74 4.23 -15.92 6.32
CA HIS A 74 4.69 -17.29 6.51
C HIS A 74 4.35 -17.75 7.93
N GLU A 75 3.52 -18.78 8.04
CA GLU A 75 3.05 -19.37 9.32
C GLU A 75 2.41 -18.38 10.31
N ASP A 76 3.20 -17.82 11.21
CA ASP A 76 2.81 -16.84 12.23
C ASP A 76 3.50 -15.48 12.02
N LEU A 77 4.24 -15.33 10.93
CA LEU A 77 5.00 -14.14 10.58
C LEU A 77 4.33 -13.33 9.48
N LEU A 78 4.32 -12.02 9.68
CA LEU A 78 4.14 -11.00 8.65
C LEU A 78 5.47 -10.25 8.49
N LEU A 79 6.08 -10.38 7.32
CA LEU A 79 7.28 -9.66 6.95
C LEU A 79 6.89 -8.41 6.17
N ALA A 80 7.31 -7.24 6.66
CA ALA A 80 7.06 -5.95 6.05
C ALA A 80 8.38 -5.29 5.64
N VAL A 81 8.50 -4.91 4.38
CA VAL A 81 9.65 -4.14 3.90
C VAL A 81 9.34 -2.66 4.07
N ASN A 82 10.14 -2.00 4.90
CA ASN A 82 10.05 -0.56 5.11
C ASN A 82 10.91 0.19 4.11
N ALA A 83 10.31 1.14 3.41
CA ALA A 83 10.98 2.12 2.57
C ALA A 83 10.77 3.53 3.16
N PRO A 84 11.59 4.53 2.80
CA PRO A 84 11.33 5.92 3.16
C PRO A 84 9.91 6.33 2.77
N SER A 85 9.22 7.03 3.67
CA SER A 85 7.93 7.63 3.37
C SER A 85 8.13 8.71 2.31
N VAL A 86 7.21 8.78 1.33
CA VAL A 86 7.27 9.84 0.31
C VAL A 86 7.15 11.22 0.92
N TRP A 87 6.51 11.33 2.09
CA TRP A 87 6.34 12.59 2.82
C TRP A 87 7.63 13.05 3.50
N THR A 88 8.57 12.14 3.74
CA THR A 88 9.89 12.46 4.30
C THR A 88 10.94 12.74 3.23
N MET A 89 10.66 12.46 1.96
CA MET A 89 11.57 12.74 0.86
C MET A 89 11.54 14.24 0.53
N GLN A 90 12.70 14.88 0.60
CA GLN A 90 12.86 16.34 0.45
C GLN A 90 12.33 16.84 -0.89
N GLU A 91 12.45 16.02 -1.93
CA GLU A 91 12.02 16.27 -3.30
C GLU A 91 10.49 16.37 -3.43
N PHE A 92 9.73 15.86 -2.46
CA PHE A 92 8.25 15.84 -2.47
C PHE A 92 7.61 16.66 -1.35
N GLN A 93 8.41 17.35 -0.53
CA GLN A 93 7.92 18.20 0.57
C GLN A 93 7.20 19.45 0.07
N HIS A 94 7.61 19.99 -1.08
CA HIS A 94 7.08 21.25 -1.63
C HIS A 94 6.09 21.05 -2.77
N ASP A 95 6.10 19.89 -3.44
CA ASP A 95 5.20 19.57 -4.53
C ASP A 95 4.83 18.08 -4.52
N GLN A 96 3.68 17.77 -3.93
CA GLN A 96 3.14 16.40 -3.92
C GLN A 96 2.68 15.96 -5.32
N GLN A 97 2.27 16.89 -6.18
CA GLN A 97 1.88 16.58 -7.56
C GLN A 97 3.11 16.17 -8.37
N ALA A 98 4.29 16.71 -8.04
CA ALA A 98 5.54 16.25 -8.64
C ALA A 98 5.69 14.74 -8.51
N TYR A 99 5.36 14.12 -7.37
CA TYR A 99 5.41 12.65 -7.22
C TYR A 99 4.65 11.92 -8.33
N PHE A 100 3.46 12.40 -8.69
CA PHE A 100 2.58 11.83 -9.72
C PHE A 100 2.83 12.37 -11.14
N GLY A 101 3.57 13.46 -11.27
CA GLY A 101 3.66 14.27 -12.48
C GLY A 101 4.78 13.92 -13.47
N GLY A 102 5.44 12.77 -13.34
CA GLY A 102 6.49 12.39 -14.30
C GLY A 102 6.98 10.96 -14.13
N SER A 103 7.61 10.42 -15.17
CA SER A 103 8.26 9.11 -15.10
C SER A 103 9.37 9.14 -14.05
N PRO A 104 9.45 8.14 -13.15
CA PRO A 104 10.61 8.00 -12.25
C PRO A 104 11.94 8.03 -13.00
N ALA A 105 11.97 7.50 -14.23
CA ALA A 105 13.14 7.48 -15.09
C ALA A 105 13.60 8.88 -15.54
N ASP A 106 12.69 9.86 -15.62
CA ASP A 106 13.06 11.24 -15.97
C ASP A 106 13.63 12.00 -14.77
N LYS A 107 13.20 11.64 -13.55
CA LYS A 107 13.72 12.24 -12.31
C LYS A 107 15.10 11.67 -11.92
N LEU A 108 15.34 10.38 -12.15
CA LEU A 108 16.63 9.69 -11.90
C LEU A 108 17.79 10.15 -12.79
N LYS A 109 17.55 11.07 -13.74
CA LYS A 109 18.61 11.73 -14.53
C LYS A 109 19.33 12.80 -13.71
N ASP A 110 18.74 13.29 -12.63
CA ASP A 110 19.38 14.22 -11.71
C ASP A 110 20.41 13.48 -10.83
N PRO A 111 21.71 13.84 -10.88
CA PRO A 111 22.74 13.26 -10.02
C PRO A 111 22.41 13.33 -8.52
N ALA A 112 21.64 14.33 -8.08
CA ALA A 112 21.23 14.50 -6.68
C ALA A 112 20.18 13.47 -6.21
N SER A 113 19.53 12.77 -7.14
CA SER A 113 18.49 11.77 -6.86
C SER A 113 18.99 10.33 -6.89
N ARG A 114 20.31 10.13 -7.01
CA ARG A 114 20.96 8.82 -6.95
C ARG A 114 21.10 8.36 -5.50
N PHE A 115 20.61 7.16 -5.22
CA PHE A 115 20.84 6.47 -3.95
C PHE A 115 22.29 5.97 -3.86
N THR A 116 23.25 6.88 -3.72
CA THR A 116 24.63 6.54 -3.37
C THR A 116 25.11 7.52 -2.32
N SER A 117 25.62 6.97 -1.21
CA SER A 117 26.36 7.66 -0.15
C SER A 117 27.60 8.37 -0.68
#